data_AF-M2REE5-F1
#
_entry.id   AF-M2REE5-F1
#
_cell.length_a   1.000
_cell.length_b   1.000
_cell.length_c   1.000
_cell.angle_alpha   90.00
_cell.angle_beta   90.00
_cell.angle_gamma   90.00
#
_symmetry.space_group_name_H-M   'P 1'
#
loop_
_entity.id
_entity.type
_entity.pdbx_description
1 polymer ?
#
loop_
_entity_poly.entity_id
_entity_poly.type
_entity_poly.pdbx_seq_one_letter_code
_entity_poly.pdbx_strand_id
1 'polypeptide(L)'
;MSSRLSDDTAVKLTKSTRFYSDEPDTVIFNVESTLFRVNPYLLKRDSEVFRSMFSCPPGVGGAEGAADERPINIPEVAAFEFECLLEFLYEGMYTPRTDSVPYWKALLSISSRFVFDRIRQAAVKSLGKRSPPLHPTDLIFLANKYSISPWLKPAYTELCMRKEPLSDAEATTIGVKATAQIARAREAYRLNTLDSNVIFSCGHELPQIRCAKCAPQNATTNFVYRSEAQHAQIAEAVVKMFFFPYDIL
;
A
#
# COMPACT_ATOMS: atom_id res chain seq x y z
N MET A 1 -65.79 -47.00 -29.19
CA MET A 1 -65.15 -45.75 -29.62
C MET A 1 -64.72 -45.01 -28.37
N SER A 2 -63.50 -45.30 -27.91
CA SER A 2 -62.98 -44.81 -26.62
C SER A 2 -62.38 -43.41 -26.80
N SER A 3 -62.79 -42.53 -25.90
CA SER A 3 -62.43 -41.12 -25.81
C SER A 3 -60.99 -40.91 -25.37
N ARG A 4 -60.45 -39.81 -25.87
CA ARG A 4 -59.23 -39.09 -25.46
C ARG A 4 -59.07 -39.02 -23.94
N LEU A 5 -57.82 -39.02 -23.49
CA LEU A 5 -57.27 -38.05 -22.53
C LEU A 5 -55.75 -38.21 -22.50
N SER A 6 -55.06 -37.30 -23.20
CA SER A 6 -53.64 -37.04 -23.04
C SER A 6 -53.47 -36.35 -21.69
N ASP A 7 -52.82 -37.03 -20.75
CA ASP A 7 -52.48 -36.49 -19.44
C ASP A 7 -51.22 -35.61 -19.59
N ASP A 8 -51.45 -34.33 -19.90
CA ASP A 8 -50.40 -33.32 -19.99
C ASP A 8 -50.16 -32.76 -18.57
N THR A 9 -49.49 -33.57 -17.74
CA THR A 9 -49.19 -33.22 -16.35
C THR A 9 -48.07 -32.18 -16.33
N ALA A 10 -48.44 -30.89 -16.37
CA ALA A 10 -47.51 -29.78 -16.26
C ALA A 10 -46.74 -29.84 -14.92
N VAL A 11 -45.43 -30.10 -14.99
CA VAL A 11 -44.54 -30.18 -13.83
C VAL A 11 -44.40 -28.79 -13.19
N LYS A 12 -44.77 -28.68 -11.91
CA LYS A 12 -44.63 -27.45 -11.12
C LYS A 12 -43.17 -27.26 -10.70
N LEU A 13 -42.43 -26.44 -11.45
CA LEU A 13 -41.04 -26.10 -11.15
C LEU A 13 -40.95 -25.26 -9.87
N THR A 14 -40.13 -25.67 -8.92
CA THR A 14 -39.85 -24.91 -7.69
C THR A 14 -38.51 -24.20 -7.84
N LYS A 15 -38.53 -22.86 -7.82
CA LYS A 15 -37.33 -22.04 -7.90
C LYS A 15 -36.49 -22.22 -6.63
N SER A 16 -35.19 -22.46 -6.79
CA SER A 16 -34.26 -22.58 -5.66
C SER A 16 -34.10 -21.22 -4.99
N THR A 17 -34.47 -21.10 -3.73
CA THR A 17 -34.31 -19.88 -2.91
C THR A 17 -32.86 -19.41 -2.79
N ARG A 18 -31.89 -20.28 -3.08
CA ARG A 18 -30.45 -20.01 -2.92
C ARG A 18 -29.71 -19.77 -4.24
N PHE A 19 -30.27 -20.23 -5.36
CA PHE A 19 -29.58 -20.26 -6.65
C PHE A 19 -30.43 -19.75 -7.82
N TYR A 20 -31.69 -19.37 -7.57
CA TYR A 20 -32.56 -18.78 -8.57
C TYR A 20 -32.62 -17.27 -8.34
N SER A 21 -31.66 -16.56 -8.94
CA SER A 21 -31.63 -15.10 -8.98
C SER A 21 -32.04 -14.64 -10.37
N ASP A 22 -33.07 -13.79 -10.45
CA ASP A 22 -33.47 -13.09 -11.66
C ASP A 22 -32.51 -11.89 -11.87
N GLU A 23 -31.27 -12.11 -12.32
CA GLU A 23 -30.34 -10.98 -12.56
C GLU A 23 -29.72 -11.00 -13.97
N PRO A 24 -30.21 -10.09 -14.83
CA PRO A 24 -29.37 -9.43 -15.82
C PRO A 24 -29.38 -7.91 -15.61
N ASP A 25 -29.36 -7.41 -14.37
CA ASP A 25 -29.26 -5.97 -14.12
C ASP A 25 -27.80 -5.56 -14.03
N THR A 26 -27.21 -5.24 -15.18
CA THR A 26 -25.93 -4.53 -15.23
C THR A 26 -26.14 -3.04 -15.07
N VAL A 27 -25.22 -2.37 -14.40
CA VAL A 27 -25.20 -0.91 -14.25
C VAL A 27 -24.06 -0.33 -15.08
N ILE A 28 -24.31 0.80 -15.72
CA ILE A 28 -23.32 1.51 -16.53
C ILE A 28 -22.68 2.63 -15.70
N PHE A 29 -21.37 2.57 -15.57
CA PHE A 29 -20.54 3.60 -14.94
C PHE A 29 -19.79 4.39 -16.01
N ASN A 30 -19.55 5.66 -15.73
CA ASN A 30 -18.62 6.49 -16.49
C ASN A 30 -17.44 6.87 -15.59
N VAL A 31 -16.23 6.49 -16.02
CA VAL A 31 -14.97 6.75 -15.34
C VAL A 31 -13.99 7.32 -16.36
N GLU A 32 -13.50 8.54 -16.16
CA GLU A 32 -12.55 9.18 -17.07
C GLU A 32 -13.01 9.17 -18.56
N SER A 33 -14.31 9.40 -18.80
CA SER A 33 -14.92 9.35 -20.15
C SER A 33 -14.98 7.94 -20.78
N THR A 34 -14.76 6.89 -20.00
CA THR A 34 -14.90 5.49 -20.41
C THR A 34 -16.12 4.86 -19.75
N LEU A 35 -16.96 4.20 -20.53
CA LEU A 35 -18.14 3.51 -20.03
C LEU A 35 -17.83 2.06 -19.63
N PHE A 36 -18.24 1.68 -18.43
CA PHE A 36 -18.08 0.34 -17.88
C PHE A 36 -19.43 -0.26 -17.53
N ARG A 37 -19.73 -1.44 -18.06
CA ARG A 37 -20.95 -2.19 -17.73
C ARG A 37 -20.61 -3.28 -16.73
N VAL A 38 -21.14 -3.17 -15.51
CA VAL A 38 -20.73 -3.99 -14.36
C VAL A 38 -21.95 -4.59 -13.66
N ASN A 39 -21.80 -5.81 -13.12
CA ASN A 39 -22.83 -6.35 -12.24
C ASN A 39 -22.74 -5.66 -10.85
N PRO A 40 -23.79 -4.94 -10.41
CA PRO A 40 -23.79 -4.20 -9.15
C PRO A 40 -23.65 -5.11 -7.93
N TYR A 41 -24.00 -6.40 -8.01
CA TYR A 41 -23.81 -7.35 -6.93
C TYR A 41 -22.34 -7.45 -6.49
N LEU A 42 -21.40 -7.48 -7.45
CA LEU A 42 -19.96 -7.57 -7.13
C LEU A 42 -19.47 -6.37 -6.32
N LEU A 43 -19.99 -5.18 -6.63
CA LEU A 43 -19.64 -3.94 -5.94
C LEU A 43 -20.33 -3.85 -4.57
N LYS A 44 -21.63 -4.15 -4.51
CA LYS A 44 -22.43 -4.16 -3.25
C LYS A 44 -21.91 -5.15 -2.23
N ARG A 45 -21.39 -6.29 -2.67
CA ARG A 45 -20.91 -7.38 -1.81
C ARG A 45 -19.72 -6.94 -0.96
N ASP A 46 -18.75 -6.25 -1.56
CA ASP A 46 -17.45 -5.98 -0.93
C ASP A 46 -17.20 -4.49 -0.63
N SER A 47 -18.10 -3.57 -1.01
CA SER A 47 -18.01 -2.14 -0.68
C SER A 47 -19.28 -1.59 -0.05
N GLU A 48 -19.12 -0.99 1.14
CA GLU A 48 -20.18 -0.26 1.84
C GLU A 48 -20.57 1.04 1.12
N VAL A 49 -19.62 1.70 0.45
CA VAL A 49 -19.88 2.92 -0.31
C VAL A 49 -20.83 2.62 -1.47
N PHE A 50 -20.56 1.56 -2.24
CA PHE A 50 -21.44 1.15 -3.32
C PHE A 50 -22.79 0.63 -2.81
N ARG A 51 -22.81 -0.12 -1.70
CA ARG A 51 -24.08 -0.53 -1.06
C ARG A 51 -24.96 0.68 -0.71
N SER A 52 -24.36 1.72 -0.14
CA SER A 52 -25.06 2.95 0.22
C SER A 52 -25.50 3.73 -1.01
N MET A 53 -24.63 3.88 -2.02
CA MET A 53 -24.92 4.54 -3.29
C MET A 53 -26.15 3.92 -3.98
N PHE A 54 -26.20 2.58 -4.05
CA PHE A 54 -27.33 1.87 -4.67
C PHE A 54 -28.60 1.82 -3.82
N SER A 55 -28.54 2.21 -2.54
CA SER A 55 -29.71 2.29 -1.66
C SER A 55 -30.42 3.65 -1.75
N CYS A 56 -29.79 4.63 -2.40
CA CYS A 56 -30.39 5.95 -2.61
C CYS A 56 -31.57 5.86 -3.59
N PRO A 57 -32.70 6.55 -3.32
CA PRO A 57 -33.83 6.57 -4.24
C PRO A 57 -33.43 7.22 -5.58
N PRO A 58 -34.03 6.82 -6.71
CA PRO A 58 -33.74 7.40 -8.01
C PRO A 58 -34.03 8.90 -8.00
N GLY A 59 -33.12 9.68 -8.58
CA GLY A 59 -33.27 11.13 -8.69
C GLY A 59 -34.40 11.53 -9.65
N VAL A 60 -34.64 12.85 -9.73
CA VAL A 60 -35.60 13.42 -10.68
C VAL A 60 -35.11 13.09 -12.10
N GLY A 61 -35.77 12.14 -12.76
CA GLY A 61 -35.45 11.67 -14.11
C GLY A 61 -35.04 10.19 -14.24
N GLY A 62 -35.18 9.38 -13.18
CA GLY A 62 -35.06 7.93 -13.23
C GLY A 62 -33.79 7.37 -12.57
N ALA A 63 -33.64 6.05 -12.62
CA ALA A 63 -32.47 5.36 -12.07
C ALA A 63 -31.22 5.66 -12.91
N GLU A 64 -30.14 6.10 -12.25
CA GLU A 64 -28.85 6.31 -12.90
C GLU A 64 -28.17 4.97 -13.23
N GLY A 65 -27.46 4.91 -14.35
CA GLY A 65 -26.75 3.73 -14.83
C GLY A 65 -27.60 2.71 -15.58
N ALA A 66 -28.85 3.05 -15.93
CA ALA A 66 -29.74 2.19 -16.71
C ALA A 66 -29.49 2.27 -18.24
N ALA A 67 -28.91 3.37 -18.73
CA ALA A 67 -28.65 3.61 -20.15
C ALA A 67 -27.31 4.33 -20.36
N ASP A 68 -26.74 4.21 -21.56
CA ASP A 68 -25.44 4.79 -21.92
C ASP A 68 -25.48 6.33 -21.88
N GLU A 69 -26.66 6.94 -22.07
CA GLU A 69 -26.88 8.40 -21.99
C GLU A 69 -26.95 8.93 -20.55
N ARG A 70 -27.17 8.05 -19.57
CA ARG A 70 -27.26 8.42 -18.14
C ARG A 70 -26.45 7.45 -17.25
N PRO A 71 -25.12 7.38 -17.44
CA PRO A 71 -24.27 6.52 -16.63
C PRO A 71 -24.09 7.07 -15.21
N ILE A 72 -23.72 6.21 -14.26
CA ILE A 72 -23.27 6.64 -12.94
C ILE A 72 -21.85 7.21 -13.07
N ASN A 73 -21.69 8.51 -12.83
CA ASN A 73 -20.38 9.16 -12.91
C ASN A 73 -19.57 8.91 -11.64
N ILE A 74 -18.35 8.40 -11.80
CA ILE A 74 -17.40 8.22 -10.70
C ILE A 74 -16.27 9.24 -10.87
N PRO A 75 -16.31 10.38 -10.15
CA PRO A 75 -15.31 11.43 -10.31
C PRO A 75 -13.99 11.07 -9.62
N GLU A 76 -12.90 11.62 -10.17
CA GLU A 76 -11.52 11.52 -9.63
C GLU A 76 -11.00 10.09 -9.49
N VAL A 77 -11.38 9.22 -10.42
CA VAL A 77 -10.87 7.86 -10.54
C VAL A 77 -10.37 7.70 -11.97
N ALA A 78 -9.16 7.17 -12.13
CA ALA A 78 -8.66 6.87 -13.47
C ALA A 78 -9.36 5.62 -14.01
N ALA A 79 -9.62 5.57 -15.33
CA ALA A 79 -10.21 4.40 -15.97
C ALA A 79 -9.39 3.13 -15.68
N PHE A 80 -8.05 3.25 -15.71
CA PHE A 80 -7.13 2.18 -15.36
C PHE A 80 -7.32 1.65 -13.92
N GLU A 81 -7.60 2.52 -12.94
CA GLU A 81 -7.86 2.09 -11.56
C GLU A 81 -9.15 1.28 -11.46
N PHE A 82 -10.18 1.71 -12.19
CA PHE A 82 -11.46 1.01 -12.24
C PHE A 82 -11.36 -0.33 -12.96
N GLU A 83 -10.64 -0.38 -14.09
CA GLU A 83 -10.31 -1.63 -14.79
C GLU A 83 -9.61 -2.63 -13.87
N CYS A 84 -8.58 -2.19 -13.14
CA CYS A 84 -7.86 -3.06 -12.19
C CYS A 84 -8.80 -3.63 -11.12
N LEU A 85 -9.73 -2.82 -10.60
CA LEU A 85 -10.73 -3.26 -9.62
C LEU A 85 -11.66 -4.31 -10.21
N LEU A 86 -12.19 -4.08 -11.42
CA LEU A 86 -13.07 -5.03 -12.10
C LEU A 86 -12.33 -6.33 -12.39
N GLU A 87 -11.13 -6.27 -12.96
CA GLU A 87 -10.27 -7.43 -13.18
C GLU A 87 -10.09 -8.24 -11.88
N PHE A 88 -9.83 -7.56 -10.75
CA PHE A 88 -9.72 -8.24 -9.46
C PHE A 88 -11.04 -8.86 -8.97
N LEU A 89 -12.18 -8.20 -9.17
CA LEU A 89 -13.49 -8.70 -8.73
C LEU A 89 -13.97 -9.90 -9.55
N TYR A 90 -13.69 -9.91 -10.86
CA TYR A 90 -14.08 -10.99 -11.77
C TYR A 90 -13.08 -12.14 -11.76
N GLU A 91 -11.78 -11.84 -11.78
CA GLU A 91 -10.73 -12.83 -12.03
C GLU A 91 -9.80 -13.05 -10.84
N GLY A 92 -9.78 -12.16 -9.85
CA GLY A 92 -8.78 -12.17 -8.76
C GLY A 92 -8.77 -13.44 -7.90
N MET A 93 -9.86 -14.24 -7.93
CA MET A 93 -9.90 -15.57 -7.29
C MET A 93 -9.20 -16.67 -8.10
N TYR A 94 -9.03 -16.47 -9.41
CA TYR A 94 -8.56 -17.48 -10.36
C TYR A 94 -7.17 -17.17 -10.93
N THR A 95 -6.83 -15.89 -11.12
CA THR A 95 -5.58 -15.44 -11.75
C THR A 95 -4.97 -14.27 -10.99
N PRO A 96 -4.31 -14.52 -9.83
CA PRO A 96 -3.67 -13.44 -9.09
C PRO A 96 -2.50 -12.85 -9.89
N ARG A 97 -2.65 -11.60 -10.35
CA ARG A 97 -1.58 -10.84 -11.00
C ARG A 97 -0.54 -10.42 -9.96
N THR A 98 0.55 -11.16 -9.83
CA THR A 98 1.53 -10.98 -8.73
C THR A 98 2.69 -10.03 -9.04
N ASP A 99 2.87 -9.65 -10.30
CA ASP A 99 4.10 -9.01 -10.80
C ASP A 99 3.99 -7.50 -11.04
N SER A 100 2.80 -6.99 -11.37
CA SER A 100 2.59 -5.60 -11.78
C SER A 100 2.44 -4.62 -10.60
N VAL A 101 3.47 -3.80 -10.36
CA VAL A 101 3.41 -2.71 -9.36
C VAL A 101 2.35 -1.66 -9.68
N PRO A 102 2.22 -1.16 -10.92
CA PRO A 102 1.18 -0.18 -11.25
C PRO A 102 -0.22 -0.71 -10.95
N TYR A 103 -0.49 -1.98 -11.25
CA TYR A 103 -1.76 -2.64 -10.95
C TYR A 103 -2.07 -2.64 -9.45
N TRP A 104 -1.11 -3.07 -8.62
CA TRP A 104 -1.32 -3.10 -7.18
C TRP A 104 -1.41 -1.71 -6.55
N LYS A 105 -0.68 -0.71 -7.08
CA LYS A 105 -0.82 0.71 -6.67
C LYS A 105 -2.21 1.25 -7.01
N ALA A 106 -2.74 0.93 -8.20
CA ALA A 106 -4.08 1.31 -8.63
C ALA A 106 -5.16 0.62 -7.78
N LEU A 107 -5.04 -0.68 -7.52
CA LEU A 107 -5.91 -1.41 -6.62
C LEU A 107 -5.91 -0.82 -5.21
N LEU A 108 -4.74 -0.50 -4.65
CA LEU A 108 -4.64 0.11 -3.32
C LEU A 108 -5.36 1.46 -3.26
N SER A 109 -5.23 2.26 -4.32
CA SER A 109 -5.88 3.57 -4.47
C SER A 109 -7.41 3.45 -4.45
N ILE A 110 -7.96 2.69 -5.40
CA ILE A 110 -9.41 2.57 -5.57
C ILE A 110 -10.08 1.80 -4.43
N SER A 111 -9.44 0.76 -3.91
CA SER A 111 -9.96 0.00 -2.77
C SER A 111 -9.99 0.82 -1.49
N SER A 112 -9.03 1.74 -1.30
CA SER A 112 -9.07 2.67 -0.17
C SER A 112 -10.15 3.73 -0.33
N ARG A 113 -10.38 4.24 -1.56
CA ARG A 113 -11.40 5.26 -1.84
C ARG A 113 -12.82 4.75 -1.65
N PHE A 114 -13.12 3.54 -2.13
CA PHE A 114 -14.47 2.95 -2.05
C PHE A 114 -14.63 1.93 -0.93
N VAL A 115 -13.67 1.84 0.01
CA VAL A 115 -13.75 0.98 1.19
C VAL A 115 -13.98 -0.50 0.83
N PHE A 116 -13.13 -1.02 -0.06
CA PHE A 116 -13.03 -2.45 -0.34
C PHE A 116 -11.97 -3.09 0.56
N ASP A 117 -12.30 -3.35 1.82
CA ASP A 117 -11.32 -3.75 2.84
C ASP A 117 -10.51 -5.00 2.48
N ARG A 118 -11.17 -6.02 1.91
CA ARG A 118 -10.50 -7.26 1.49
C ARG A 118 -9.50 -7.02 0.36
N ILE A 119 -9.89 -6.21 -0.62
CA ILE A 119 -9.06 -5.86 -1.78
C ILE A 119 -7.90 -4.98 -1.33
N ARG A 120 -8.16 -4.01 -0.44
CA ARG A 120 -7.14 -3.17 0.18
C ARG A 120 -6.10 -4.01 0.91
N GLN A 121 -6.53 -4.97 1.75
CA GLN A 121 -5.62 -5.88 2.44
C GLN A 121 -4.80 -6.74 1.48
N ALA A 122 -5.41 -7.24 0.40
CA ALA A 122 -4.71 -7.97 -0.64
C ALA A 122 -3.61 -7.11 -1.29
N ALA A 123 -3.94 -5.86 -1.67
CA ALA A 123 -2.97 -4.93 -2.25
C ALA A 123 -1.82 -4.58 -1.29
N VAL A 124 -2.13 -4.34 -0.01
CA VAL A 124 -1.11 -4.12 1.03
C VAL A 124 -0.20 -5.34 1.18
N LYS A 125 -0.76 -6.54 1.19
CA LYS A 125 0.03 -7.77 1.30
C LYS A 125 0.94 -7.97 0.07
N SER A 126 0.40 -7.75 -1.13
CA SER A 126 1.14 -7.92 -2.38
C SER A 126 2.27 -6.90 -2.53
N LEU A 127 2.03 -5.62 -2.23
CA LEU A 127 3.05 -4.57 -2.28
C LEU A 127 4.11 -4.74 -1.18
N GLY A 128 3.70 -5.11 0.03
CA GLY A 128 4.60 -5.23 1.18
C GLY A 128 5.49 -6.49 1.19
N LYS A 129 5.08 -7.57 0.50
CA LYS A 129 5.84 -8.83 0.40
C LYS A 129 6.48 -9.04 -0.97
N ARG A 130 6.47 -8.02 -1.83
CA ARG A 130 7.00 -8.11 -3.19
C ARG A 130 8.51 -8.34 -3.19
N SER A 131 8.98 -9.08 -4.18
CA SER A 131 10.39 -9.14 -4.57
C SER A 131 10.53 -8.77 -6.06
N PRO A 132 11.33 -7.74 -6.42
CA PRO A 132 12.10 -6.87 -5.54
C PRO A 132 11.21 -5.93 -4.70
N PRO A 133 11.66 -5.49 -3.52
CA PRO A 133 10.92 -4.55 -2.69
C PRO A 133 10.71 -3.22 -3.42
N LEU A 134 9.67 -2.48 -3.02
CA LEU A 134 9.48 -1.11 -3.48
C LEU A 134 10.56 -0.20 -2.90
N HIS A 135 10.85 0.87 -3.61
CA HIS A 135 11.76 1.88 -3.11
C HIS A 135 11.26 2.46 -1.77
N PRO A 136 12.12 2.69 -0.76
CA PRO A 136 11.68 3.12 0.57
C PRO A 136 10.87 4.41 0.58
N THR A 137 11.17 5.34 -0.33
CA THR A 137 10.43 6.59 -0.45
C THR A 137 9.01 6.39 -0.96
N ASP A 138 8.83 5.47 -1.91
CA ASP A 138 7.51 5.07 -2.41
C ASP A 138 6.71 4.38 -1.29
N LEU A 139 7.36 3.53 -0.49
CA LEU A 139 6.72 2.90 0.66
C LEU A 139 6.25 3.92 1.68
N ILE A 140 7.08 4.91 2.02
CA ILE A 140 6.71 5.99 2.96
C ILE A 140 5.56 6.82 2.39
N PHE A 141 5.64 7.20 1.11
CA PHE A 141 4.59 7.96 0.45
C PHE A 141 3.25 7.22 0.48
N LEU A 142 3.22 5.96 0.05
CA LEU A 142 2.01 5.13 0.05
C LEU A 142 1.51 4.85 1.48
N ALA A 143 2.41 4.61 2.42
CA ALA A 143 2.07 4.37 3.81
C ALA A 143 1.41 5.58 4.46
N ASN A 144 1.92 6.79 4.21
CA ASN A 144 1.30 8.01 4.69
C ASN A 144 -0.04 8.28 3.97
N LYS A 145 -0.07 8.12 2.64
CA LYS A 145 -1.27 8.37 1.83
C LYS A 145 -2.46 7.46 2.22
N TYR A 146 -2.19 6.18 2.49
CA TYR A 146 -3.24 5.18 2.77
C TYR A 146 -3.26 4.69 4.22
N SER A 147 -2.54 5.39 5.12
CA SER A 147 -2.43 5.06 6.55
C SER A 147 -2.00 3.60 6.82
N ILE A 148 -0.86 3.19 6.27
CA ILE A 148 -0.27 1.84 6.39
C ILE A 148 0.99 1.92 7.26
N SER A 149 0.81 2.05 8.58
CA SER A 149 1.91 2.19 9.55
C SER A 149 3.01 1.10 9.48
N PRO A 150 2.70 -0.19 9.23
CA PRO A 150 3.72 -1.24 9.22
C PRO A 150 4.85 -1.06 8.21
N TRP A 151 4.65 -0.26 7.15
CA TRP A 151 5.64 0.00 6.12
C TRP A 151 6.64 1.10 6.49
N LEU A 152 6.27 1.99 7.43
CA LEU A 152 7.06 3.17 7.77
C LEU A 152 8.37 2.80 8.45
N LYS A 153 8.32 1.96 9.49
CA LYS A 153 9.51 1.55 10.24
C LYS A 153 10.59 0.92 9.35
N PRO A 154 10.32 -0.14 8.55
CA PRO A 154 11.36 -0.74 7.71
C PRO A 154 11.90 0.25 6.66
N ALA A 155 11.04 1.07 6.06
CA ALA A 155 11.48 2.05 5.07
C ALA A 155 12.38 3.14 5.68
N TYR A 156 12.05 3.67 6.85
CA TYR A 156 12.90 4.64 7.55
C TYR A 156 14.23 4.00 7.98
N THR A 157 14.22 2.76 8.46
CA THR A 157 15.45 2.03 8.82
C THR A 157 16.37 1.87 7.61
N GLU A 158 15.84 1.45 6.47
CA GLU A 158 16.61 1.32 5.22
C GLU A 158 17.20 2.66 4.78
N LEU A 159 16.39 3.73 4.79
CA LEU A 159 16.85 5.09 4.49
C LEU A 159 17.87 5.61 5.50
N CYS A 160 17.89 5.12 6.75
CA CYS A 160 18.90 5.49 7.74
C CYS A 160 20.22 4.72 7.53
N MET A 161 20.15 3.46 7.13
CA MET A 161 21.32 2.58 6.98
C MET A 161 22.03 2.73 5.63
N ARG A 162 21.33 3.13 4.57
CA ARG A 162 21.95 3.25 3.24
C ARG A 162 23.10 4.25 3.20
N LYS A 163 24.08 4.02 2.34
CA LYS A 163 25.28 4.88 2.24
C LYS A 163 24.94 6.21 1.58
N GLU A 164 24.09 6.18 0.56
CA GLU A 164 23.72 7.31 -0.28
C GLU A 164 22.92 8.35 0.53
N PRO A 165 23.18 9.65 0.34
CA PRO A 165 22.35 10.71 0.90
C PRO A 165 20.95 10.70 0.26
N LEU A 166 19.99 11.38 0.90
CA LEU A 166 18.71 11.69 0.28
C LEU A 166 18.93 12.64 -0.90
N SER A 167 18.36 12.31 -2.04
CA SER A 167 18.27 13.18 -3.21
C SER A 167 17.11 14.17 -3.08
N ASP A 168 17.16 15.25 -3.87
CA ASP A 168 16.10 16.27 -3.88
C ASP A 168 14.75 15.71 -4.33
N ALA A 169 14.74 14.75 -5.26
CA ALA A 169 13.53 14.07 -5.73
C ALA A 169 12.87 13.24 -4.62
N GLU A 170 13.68 12.55 -3.82
CA GLU A 170 13.21 11.80 -2.65
C GLU A 170 12.69 12.72 -1.55
N ALA A 171 13.40 13.82 -1.30
CA ALA A 171 12.97 14.83 -0.32
C ALA A 171 11.63 15.46 -0.71
N THR A 172 11.41 15.69 -2.01
CA THR A 172 10.13 16.19 -2.54
C THR A 172 9.00 15.18 -2.34
N THR A 173 9.26 13.90 -2.60
CA THR A 173 8.26 12.83 -2.46
C THR A 173 7.85 12.58 -1.00
N ILE A 174 8.81 12.57 -0.07
CA ILE A 174 8.55 12.27 1.35
C ILE A 174 8.07 13.51 2.12
N GLY A 175 8.44 14.70 1.65
CA GLY A 175 8.10 15.98 2.26
C GLY A 175 9.09 16.45 3.32
N VAL A 176 9.21 17.78 3.45
CA VAL A 176 10.26 18.48 4.20
C VAL A 176 10.41 18.00 5.65
N LYS A 177 9.30 17.79 6.37
CA LYS A 177 9.33 17.39 7.78
C LYS A 177 9.98 16.01 7.95
N ALA A 178 9.53 15.03 7.16
CA ALA A 178 10.06 13.68 7.23
C ALA A 178 11.50 13.61 6.69
N THR A 179 11.86 14.38 5.66
CA THR A 179 13.25 14.55 5.21
C THR A 179 14.16 15.03 6.35
N ALA A 180 13.76 16.08 7.08
CA ALA A 180 14.53 16.60 8.20
C ALA A 180 14.66 15.58 9.34
N GLN A 181 13.60 14.80 9.62
CA GLN A 181 13.67 13.72 10.61
C GLN A 181 14.64 12.62 10.17
N ILE A 182 14.59 12.20 8.90
CA ILE A 182 15.52 11.19 8.36
C ILE A 182 16.96 11.71 8.44
N ALA A 183 17.22 12.98 8.13
CA ALA A 183 18.55 13.57 8.23
C ALA A 183 19.08 13.53 9.67
N ARG A 184 18.27 13.92 10.66
CA ARG A 184 18.64 13.85 12.09
C ARG A 184 18.87 12.41 12.55
N ALA A 185 18.00 11.49 12.13
CA ALA A 185 18.14 10.07 12.42
C ALA A 185 19.42 9.50 11.81
N ARG A 186 19.75 9.84 10.55
CA ARG A 186 21.00 9.43 9.90
C ARG A 186 22.24 9.95 10.63
N GLU A 187 22.21 11.20 11.08
CA GLU A 187 23.32 11.78 11.84
C GLU A 187 23.51 11.07 13.18
N ALA A 188 22.42 10.87 13.94
CA ALA A 188 22.46 10.13 15.19
C ALA A 188 22.95 8.69 14.99
N TYR A 189 22.47 8.00 13.94
CA TYR A 189 22.94 6.66 13.57
C TYR A 189 24.45 6.64 13.33
N ARG A 190 24.96 7.58 12.52
CA ARG A 190 26.39 7.69 12.20
C ARG A 190 27.24 7.94 13.44
N LEU A 191 26.86 8.92 14.28
CA LEU A 191 27.57 9.19 15.54
C LEU A 191 27.63 7.95 16.42
N ASN A 192 26.49 7.27 16.62
CA ASN A 192 26.45 6.05 17.42
C ASN A 192 27.34 4.95 16.84
N THR A 193 27.46 4.82 15.52
CA THR A 193 28.34 3.83 14.86
C THR A 193 29.82 4.22 14.87
N LEU A 194 30.15 5.52 14.90
CA LEU A 194 31.52 6.02 14.95
C LEU A 194 32.10 5.98 16.37
N ASP A 195 31.28 6.20 17.40
CA ASP A 195 31.69 6.19 18.82
C ASP A 195 32.26 4.83 19.28
N SER A 196 32.06 3.76 18.52
CA SER A 196 32.66 2.45 18.82
C SER A 196 34.14 2.28 18.43
N ASN A 197 34.77 3.21 17.70
CA ASN A 197 36.07 2.91 17.05
C ASN A 197 37.15 3.99 17.08
N VAL A 198 37.14 4.93 18.02
CA VAL A 198 38.27 5.86 18.16
C VAL A 198 38.66 6.07 19.62
N ILE A 199 39.30 5.07 20.23
CA ILE A 199 40.17 5.32 21.39
C ILE A 199 41.59 5.51 20.85
N PHE A 200 41.96 6.74 20.51
CA PHE A 200 43.39 7.08 20.41
C PHE A 200 43.88 7.46 21.80
N SER A 201 44.33 6.47 22.57
CA SER A 201 45.02 6.72 23.84
C SER A 201 46.48 7.12 23.56
N CYS A 202 46.71 8.33 23.07
CA CYS A 202 47.96 9.01 23.39
C CYS A 202 47.72 9.78 24.69
N GLY A 203 48.54 9.56 25.72
CA GLY A 203 48.38 10.10 27.07
C GLY A 203 48.60 11.61 27.19
N HIS A 204 48.09 12.39 26.24
CA HIS A 204 48.17 13.84 26.20
C HIS A 204 46.72 14.38 26.18
N GLU A 205 46.39 15.26 27.13
CA GLU A 205 45.02 15.73 27.45
C GLU A 205 44.36 16.62 26.38
N LEU A 206 44.25 16.20 25.11
CA LEU A 206 43.36 16.87 24.14
C LEU A 206 42.71 15.88 23.16
N PRO A 207 41.37 15.72 23.16
CA PRO A 207 40.72 14.61 22.44
C PRO A 207 40.53 14.77 20.91
N GLN A 208 41.02 15.83 20.25
CA GLN A 208 40.50 16.18 18.90
C GLN A 208 41.53 16.55 17.83
N ILE A 209 42.84 16.37 18.03
CA ILE A 209 43.83 16.72 17.00
C ILE A 209 44.85 15.57 16.85
N ARG A 210 44.96 15.03 15.62
CA ARG A 210 45.98 14.03 15.27
C ARG A 210 47.38 14.56 15.62
N CYS A 211 48.07 13.93 16.56
CA CYS A 211 49.47 14.25 16.85
C CYS A 211 50.36 13.70 15.72
N ALA A 212 50.97 14.60 14.93
CA ALA A 212 51.86 14.23 13.82
C ALA A 212 53.08 13.39 14.24
N LYS A 213 53.49 13.44 15.52
CA LYS A 213 54.60 12.65 16.06
C LYS A 213 54.24 11.23 16.48
N CYS A 214 52.99 10.98 16.88
CA CYS A 214 52.56 9.66 17.40
C CYS A 214 51.94 8.74 16.34
N ALA A 215 51.63 9.29 15.15
CA ALA A 215 50.95 8.59 14.06
C ALA A 215 51.62 7.28 13.57
N PRO A 216 52.97 7.14 13.53
CA PRO A 216 53.56 5.92 12.98
C PRO A 216 53.81 4.80 14.01
N GLN A 217 53.58 5.01 15.31
CA GLN A 217 54.07 4.07 16.35
C GLN A 217 52.97 3.34 17.14
N ASN A 218 51.74 3.86 17.22
CA ASN A 218 50.63 3.25 17.99
C ASN A 218 49.35 3.05 17.15
N ALA A 219 49.47 2.75 15.86
CA ALA A 219 48.32 2.44 15.02
C ALA A 219 47.93 0.95 15.09
N THR A 220 47.73 0.40 16.29
CA THR A 220 46.89 -0.79 16.42
C THR A 220 45.45 -0.32 16.42
N THR A 221 44.94 0.02 15.24
CA THR A 221 43.51 0.24 15.04
C THR A 221 42.80 -1.10 15.21
N ASN A 222 42.43 -1.45 16.45
CA ASN A 222 41.44 -2.48 16.70
C ASN A 222 40.09 -1.91 16.30
N PHE A 223 39.80 -1.94 14.99
CA PHE A 223 38.46 -1.71 14.49
C PHE A 223 37.59 -2.88 14.98
N VAL A 224 36.85 -2.65 16.06
CA VAL A 224 35.71 -3.52 16.39
C VAL A 224 34.62 -3.14 15.41
N TYR A 225 34.64 -3.76 14.22
CA TYR A 225 33.54 -3.65 13.28
C TYR A 225 32.29 -4.21 13.96
N ARG A 226 31.27 -3.36 14.13
CA ARG A 226 29.98 -3.84 14.59
C ARG A 226 29.41 -4.80 13.56
N SER A 227 28.77 -5.87 14.03
CA SER A 227 28.10 -6.81 13.13
C SER A 227 26.93 -6.13 12.43
N GLU A 228 26.52 -6.67 11.28
CA GLU A 228 25.35 -6.19 10.54
C GLU A 228 24.09 -6.13 11.42
N ALA A 229 23.94 -7.11 12.33
CA ALA A 229 22.86 -7.14 13.31
C ALA A 229 22.92 -5.98 14.31
N GLN A 230 24.11 -5.59 14.79
CA GLN A 230 24.28 -4.45 15.67
C GLN A 230 23.95 -3.13 14.95
N HIS A 231 24.38 -2.98 13.70
CA HIS A 231 24.01 -1.83 12.86
C HIS A 231 22.50 -1.72 12.66
N ALA A 232 21.81 -2.83 12.39
CA ALA A 232 20.35 -2.83 12.26
C ALA A 232 19.65 -2.44 13.58
N GLN A 233 20.10 -2.96 14.73
CA GLN A 233 19.54 -2.62 16.04
C GLN A 233 19.65 -1.13 16.36
N ILE A 234 20.79 -0.51 16.08
CA ILE A 234 20.99 0.93 16.31
C ILE A 234 20.09 1.75 15.39
N ALA A 235 20.02 1.37 14.10
CA ALA A 235 19.16 2.06 13.15
C ALA A 235 17.68 1.98 13.58
N GLU A 236 17.21 0.81 14.02
CA GLU A 236 15.86 0.68 14.55
C GLU A 236 15.60 1.51 15.81
N ALA A 237 16.55 1.56 16.75
CA ALA A 237 16.43 2.35 17.97
C ALA A 237 16.34 3.85 17.65
N VAL A 238 17.19 4.33 16.74
CA VAL A 238 17.18 5.71 16.27
C VAL A 238 15.87 6.03 15.55
N VAL A 239 15.40 5.15 14.65
CA VAL A 239 14.12 5.35 13.95
C VAL A 239 12.95 5.42 14.95
N LYS A 240 12.91 4.53 15.95
CA LYS A 240 11.89 4.59 17.00
C LYS A 240 11.92 5.93 17.74
N MET A 241 13.11 6.40 18.12
CA MET A 241 13.27 7.67 18.84
C MET A 241 12.76 8.89 18.05
N PHE A 242 13.01 8.95 16.74
CA PHE A 242 12.68 10.13 15.93
C PHE A 242 11.29 10.08 15.28
N PHE A 243 10.75 8.89 15.01
CA PHE A 243 9.50 8.71 14.27
C PHE A 243 8.36 8.15 15.10
N PHE A 244 8.64 7.45 16.20
CA PHE A 244 7.65 6.78 17.03
C PHE A 244 7.88 7.05 18.53
N PRO A 245 7.92 8.32 18.96
CA PRO A 245 8.24 8.67 20.35
C PRO A 245 7.19 8.19 21.37
N TYR A 246 5.97 7.90 20.92
CA TYR A 246 4.85 7.48 21.77
C TYR A 246 4.67 5.95 21.85
N ASP A 247 5.41 5.18 21.06
CA ASP A 247 5.38 3.70 21.11
C ASP A 247 6.27 3.13 22.25
N ILE A 248 6.66 3.97 23.22
CA ILE A 248 7.53 3.65 24.37
C ILE A 248 6.69 3.42 25.66
N LEU A 249 5.36 3.44 25.56
CA LEU A 249 4.43 3.03 26.62
C LEU A 249 3.86 1.64 26.32
#